data_AF-A0AA41MJN9-F1
#
_entry.id   AF-A0AA41MJN9-F1
#
_cell.length_a   1.000
_cell.length_b   1.000
_cell.length_c   1.000
_cell.angle_alpha   90.00
_cell.angle_beta   90.00
_cell.angle_gamma   90.00
#
_symmetry.space_group_name_H-M   'P 1'
#
loop_
_entity.id
_entity.type
_entity.pdbx_description
1 polymer ?
#
loop_
_entity_poly.entity_id
_entity_poly.type
_entity_poly.pdbx_seq_one_letter_code
_entity_poly.pdbx_strand_id
1 'polypeptide(L)'
;VKTSTLLSLSLTHEQPASMSCRFTQSLLHGDRNTFMSWYLQRPGQSPSLLMYKISKGSSGVPDMFSGSVSGTDFTLNISRVEVKDAGVYYSFVATTVPPTVVQA
;
A
#
# COMPACT_ATOMS: atom_id res chain seq x y z
N VAL A 1 -8.69 -10.23 -15.80
CA VAL A 1 -7.26 -10.56 -16.03
C VAL A 1 -6.44 -9.75 -15.04
N LYS A 2 -5.76 -10.37 -14.07
CA LYS A 2 -4.98 -9.65 -13.04
C LYS A 2 -3.51 -9.73 -13.41
N THR A 3 -3.00 -8.69 -14.07
CA THR A 3 -1.58 -8.55 -14.40
C THR A 3 -0.83 -8.31 -13.09
N SER A 4 -0.21 -9.35 -12.53
CA SER A 4 0.67 -9.19 -11.38
C SER A 4 2.08 -8.99 -11.91
N THR A 5 2.46 -7.74 -12.16
CA THR A 5 3.86 -7.38 -12.42
C THR A 5 4.64 -7.66 -11.15
N LEU A 6 5.51 -8.68 -11.16
CA LEU A 6 6.52 -8.85 -10.11
C LEU A 6 7.53 -7.69 -10.26
N LEU A 7 7.25 -6.58 -9.59
CA LEU A 7 8.22 -5.49 -9.45
C LEU A 7 9.25 -5.92 -8.40
N SER A 8 10.37 -6.48 -8.85
CA SER A 8 11.55 -6.65 -8.00
C SER A 8 12.30 -5.32 -7.93
N LEU A 9 12.23 -4.64 -6.79
CA LEU A 9 12.99 -3.41 -6.56
C LEU A 9 14.33 -3.78 -5.90
N SER A 10 15.44 -3.61 -6.63
CA SER A 10 16.79 -3.73 -6.07
C SER A 10 17.11 -2.43 -5.32
N LEU A 11 16.92 -2.41 -4.01
CA LEU A 11 17.11 -1.22 -3.18
C LEU A 11 18.53 -1.19 -2.60
N THR A 12 19.22 -0.07 -2.80
CA THR A 12 20.48 0.19 -2.09
C THR A 12 20.15 0.73 -0.70
N HIS A 13 20.92 0.30 0.30
CA HIS A 13 20.77 0.76 1.68
C HIS A 13 20.78 2.30 1.75
N GLU A 14 19.89 2.87 2.57
CA GLU A 14 19.68 4.32 2.77
C GLU A 14 19.12 5.11 1.58
N GLN A 15 18.75 4.46 0.48
CA GLN A 15 18.07 5.15 -0.62
C GLN A 15 16.55 5.22 -0.40
N PRO A 16 15.89 6.28 -0.90
CA PRO A 16 14.44 6.34 -0.90
C PRO A 16 13.84 5.34 -1.89
N ALA A 17 12.66 4.84 -1.56
CA ALA A 17 11.89 3.93 -2.41
C ALA A 17 10.43 4.36 -2.49
N SER A 18 9.79 4.05 -3.60
CA SER A 18 8.34 4.20 -3.74
C SER A 18 7.73 2.97 -4.38
N MET A 19 6.53 2.62 -3.92
CA MET A 19 5.74 1.51 -4.43
C MET A 19 4.34 2.03 -4.68
N SER A 20 3.79 1.77 -5.86
CA SER A 20 2.46 2.24 -6.22
C SER A 20 1.50 1.08 -6.49
N CYS A 21 0.23 1.30 -6.18
CA CYS A 21 -0.88 0.42 -6.49
C CYS A 21 -1.99 1.24 -7.14
N ARG A 22 -2.36 0.87 -8.36
CA ARG A 22 -3.44 1.49 -9.11
C ARG A 22 -4.72 0.68 -8.96
N PHE A 23 -5.82 1.34 -8.60
CA PHE A 23 -7.14 0.73 -8.62
C PHE A 23 -7.93 1.15 -9.87
N THR A 24 -8.86 0.29 -10.28
CA THR A 24 -9.76 0.56 -11.41
C THR A 24 -10.81 1.62 -11.09
N GLN A 25 -11.12 1.81 -9.80
CA GLN A 25 -12.13 2.76 -9.34
C GLN A 25 -11.56 3.61 -8.20
N SER A 26 -12.10 4.82 -8.04
CA SER A 26 -11.74 5.68 -6.90
C SER A 26 -12.21 5.04 -5.61
N LEU A 27 -11.30 4.94 -4.65
CA LEU A 27 -11.58 4.46 -3.29
C LEU A 27 -11.86 5.61 -2.31
N LEU A 28 -11.74 6.86 -2.79
CA LEU A 28 -12.06 8.05 -2.02
C LEU A 28 -13.58 8.17 -1.91
N HIS A 29 -14.14 7.76 -0.78
CA HIS A 29 -15.54 8.03 -0.46
C HIS A 29 -15.71 9.50 -0.02
N GLY A 30 -16.94 10.02 -0.06
CA GLY A 30 -17.25 11.44 0.18
C GLY A 30 -16.81 11.99 1.55
N ASP A 31 -16.52 11.11 2.51
CA ASP A 31 -15.98 11.42 3.83
C ASP A 31 -14.44 11.33 3.93
N ARG A 32 -13.77 11.12 2.79
CA ARG A 32 -12.31 10.86 2.68
C ARG A 32 -11.84 9.63 3.49
N ASN A 33 -12.74 8.79 4.01
CA ASN A 33 -12.35 7.53 4.65
C ASN A 33 -12.08 6.48 3.58
N THR A 34 -10.84 6.40 3.15
CA THR A 34 -10.39 5.29 2.31
C THR A 34 -9.96 4.13 3.18
N PHE A 35 -10.55 2.96 2.96
CA PHE A 35 -10.20 1.74 3.69
C PHE A 35 -9.04 0.98 3.05
N MET A 36 -7.99 1.69 2.63
CA MET A 36 -6.77 1.08 2.11
C MET A 36 -5.73 0.95 3.22
N SER A 37 -5.07 -0.21 3.25
CA SER A 37 -3.97 -0.51 4.17
C SER A 37 -2.79 -1.14 3.43
N TRP A 38 -1.60 -0.91 3.97
CA TRP A 38 -0.34 -1.51 3.52
C TRP A 38 0.18 -2.49 4.55
N TYR A 39 0.66 -3.63 4.08
CA TYR A 39 1.27 -4.66 4.89
C TYR A 39 2.67 -4.98 4.37
N LEU A 40 3.58 -5.30 5.28
CA LEU A 40 4.89 -5.83 4.96
C LEU A 40 4.98 -7.25 5.51
N GLN A 41 5.33 -8.18 4.64
CA GLN A 41 5.68 -9.54 5.03
C GLN A 41 7.20 -9.72 4.88
N ARG A 42 7.87 -9.89 6.01
CA ARG A 42 9.29 -10.23 6.04
C ARG A 42 9.48 -11.74 5.85
N PRO A 43 10.64 -12.20 5.36
CA PRO A 43 10.93 -13.63 5.24
C PRO A 43 10.69 -14.36 6.57
N GLY A 44 9.89 -15.43 6.54
CA GLY A 44 9.57 -16.22 7.73
C GLY A 44 8.62 -15.57 8.73
N GLN A 45 8.05 -14.40 8.43
CA GLN A 45 7.09 -13.70 9.29
C GLN A 45 5.70 -13.60 8.65
N SER A 46 4.69 -13.41 9.49
CA SER A 46 3.33 -13.07 9.04
C SER A 46 3.26 -11.62 8.56
N PRO A 47 2.34 -11.30 7.63
CA PRO A 47 2.11 -9.91 7.20
C PRO A 47 1.81 -8.99 8.39
N SER A 48 2.56 -7.90 8.50
CA SER A 48 2.41 -6.89 9.56
C SER A 48 1.85 -5.61 8.97
N LEU A 49 0.89 -4.99 9.66
CA LEU A 49 0.30 -3.72 9.24
C LEU A 49 1.33 -2.60 9.34
N LEU A 50 1.61 -1.94 8.22
CA LEU A 50 2.46 -0.74 8.18
C LEU A 50 1.65 0.53 8.31
N MET A 51 0.58 0.63 7.52
CA MET A 51 -0.18 1.85 7.36
C MET A 51 -1.62 1.54 7.02
N TYR A 52 -2.55 2.36 7.49
CA TYR A 52 -3.98 2.26 7.23
C TYR A 52 -4.56 3.65 6.92
N LYS A 53 -5.75 3.70 6.35
CA LYS A 53 -6.40 4.96 5.93
C LYS A 53 -5.48 5.85 5.09
N ILE A 54 -4.76 5.24 4.14
CA ILE A 54 -3.79 5.86 3.22
C ILE A 54 -2.53 6.38 3.89
N SER A 55 -2.60 7.11 4.99
CA SER A 55 -1.47 7.86 5.54
C SER A 55 -1.24 7.66 7.04
N LYS A 56 -2.09 6.89 7.74
CA LYS A 56 -1.93 6.67 9.17
C LYS A 56 -1.01 5.47 9.43
N GLY A 57 0.17 5.73 9.98
CA GLY A 57 1.09 4.68 10.41
C GLY A 57 0.49 3.82 11.53
N SER A 58 0.79 2.53 11.52
CA SER A 58 0.50 1.62 12.63
C SER A 58 1.45 1.90 13.81
N SER A 59 1.05 1.54 15.03
CA SER A 59 1.90 1.70 16.21
C SER A 59 3.20 0.90 16.06
N GLY A 60 4.34 1.50 16.40
CA GLY A 60 5.66 0.86 16.30
C GLY A 60 6.26 0.83 14.89
N VAL A 61 5.60 1.44 13.90
CA VAL A 61 6.15 1.60 12.54
C VAL A 61 6.98 2.88 12.47
N PRO A 62 8.21 2.86 11.91
CA PRO A 62 9.04 4.05 11.79
C PRO A 62 8.42 5.15 10.92
N ASP A 63 8.67 6.42 11.26
CA ASP A 63 8.16 7.60 10.54
C ASP A 63 8.69 7.76 9.10
N MET A 64 9.54 6.84 8.63
CA MET A 64 10.06 6.82 7.26
C MET A 64 9.02 6.39 6.22
N PHE A 65 7.93 5.75 6.64
CA PHE A 65 6.84 5.34 5.77
C PHE A 65 5.81 6.46 5.63
N SER A 66 5.46 6.81 4.39
CA SER A 66 4.40 7.78 4.11
C SER A 66 3.54 7.35 2.92
N GLY A 67 2.26 7.66 2.98
CA GLY A 67 1.31 7.33 1.92
C GLY A 67 0.79 8.56 1.20
N SER A 68 0.69 8.45 -0.12
CA SER A 68 0.06 9.46 -0.98
C SER A 68 -0.98 8.83 -1.91
N VAL A 69 -1.91 9.65 -2.38
CA VAL A 69 -2.95 9.25 -3.32
C VAL A 69 -3.11 10.30 -4.41
N SER A 70 -3.21 9.84 -5.66
CA SER A 70 -3.50 10.66 -6.83
C SER A 70 -4.56 9.95 -7.68
N GLY A 71 -5.80 10.44 -7.65
CA GLY A 71 -6.92 9.79 -8.34
C GLY A 71 -7.15 8.36 -7.82
N THR A 72 -6.75 7.37 -8.61
CA THR A 72 -6.84 5.93 -8.24
C THR A 72 -5.48 5.28 -7.97
N ASP A 73 -4.39 6.05 -8.05
CA ASP A 73 -3.03 5.62 -7.77
C ASP A 73 -2.68 5.91 -6.30
N PHE A 74 -2.31 4.88 -5.56
CA PHE A 74 -1.87 4.96 -4.18
C PHE A 74 -0.39 4.60 -4.09
N THR A 75 0.40 5.45 -3.45
CA THR A 75 1.85 5.27 -3.36
C THR A 75 2.28 5.19 -1.90
N LEU A 76 3.04 4.15 -1.56
CA LEU A 76 3.81 4.05 -0.33
C LEU A 76 5.23 4.53 -0.62
N ASN A 77 5.67 5.56 0.10
CA ASN A 77 7.02 6.10 0.02
C ASN A 77 7.79 5.70 1.28
N ILE A 78 9.02 5.28 1.10
CA ILE A 78 9.99 4.97 2.14
C ILE A 78 11.12 5.97 1.99
N SER A 79 11.32 6.87 2.96
CA SER A 79 12.32 7.92 2.83
C SER A 79 13.76 7.38 2.89
N ARG A 80 13.98 6.31 3.66
CA ARG A 80 15.26 5.60 3.76
C ARG A 80 14.99 4.11 3.95
N VAL A 81 15.47 3.30 3.02
CA VAL A 81 15.33 1.85 3.09
C VAL A 81 16.40 1.28 4.02
N GLU A 82 15.96 0.53 5.03
CA GLU A 82 16.82 -0.23 5.92
C GLU A 82 16.74 -1.74 5.63
N VAL A 83 17.69 -2.51 6.15
CA VAL A 83 17.72 -3.98 6.00
C VAL A 83 16.41 -4.63 6.50
N LYS A 84 15.81 -4.05 7.55
CA LYS A 84 14.54 -4.53 8.13
C LYS A 84 13.33 -4.31 7.23
N ASP A 85 13.45 -3.53 6.16
CA ASP A 85 12.36 -3.21 5.24
C ASP A 85 12.33 -4.16 4.03
N ALA A 86 13.27 -5.11 3.97
CA ALA A 86 13.28 -6.17 2.97
C ALA A 86 12.12 -7.14 3.20
N GLY A 87 11.24 -7.24 2.20
CA GLY A 87 10.09 -8.13 2.24
C GLY A 87 9.11 -7.88 1.10
N VAL A 88 7.97 -8.56 1.16
CA VAL A 88 6.89 -8.39 0.19
C VAL A 88 5.88 -7.40 0.75
N TYR A 89 5.55 -6.38 -0.04
CA TYR A 89 4.57 -5.37 0.31
C TYR A 89 3.22 -5.70 -0.32
N TYR A 90 2.17 -5.68 0.49
CA TYR A 90 0.79 -5.92 0.06
C TYR A 90 -0.06 -4.68 0.30
N SER A 91 -0.85 -4.32 -0.70
CA SER A 91 -1.97 -3.40 -0.53
C SER A 91 -3.26 -4.18 -0.33
N PHE A 92 -4.10 -3.71 0.58
CA PHE A 92 -5.42 -4.27 0.85
C PHE A 92 -6.45 -3.16 0.93
N VAL A 93 -7.64 -3.42 0.40
CA VAL A 93 -8.78 -2.49 0.45
C VAL A 93 -9.98 -3.23 1.03
N ALA A 94 -10.52 -2.73 2.14
CA ALA A 94 -11.81 -3.21 2.64
C ALA A 94 -12.93 -2.44 1.93
N THR A 95 -13.49 -3.01 0.87
CA THR A 95 -14.66 -2.44 0.20
C THR A 95 -15.90 -2.65 1.07
N THR A 96 -16.54 -1.57 1.53
CA THR A 96 -17.91 -1.60 2.08
C THR A 96 -18.96 -1.19 1.06
N VAL A 97 -18.78 -1.48 -0.24
CA VAL A 97 -19.87 -1.60 -1.21
C VAL A 97 -19.40 -2.50 -2.36
N PRO A 98 -20.09 -3.60 -2.71
CA PRO A 98 -19.79 -4.31 -3.94
C PRO A 98 -20.13 -3.39 -5.13
N PRO A 99 -19.29 -3.30 -6.19
CA PRO A 99 -19.70 -2.64 -7.42
C PRO A 99 -20.90 -3.40 -7.96
N THR A 100 -22.09 -2.80 -7.85
CA THR A 100 -23.30 -3.33 -8.49
C THR A 100 -23.13 -3.09 -9.98
N VAL A 101 -22.61 -4.09 -10.69
CA VAL A 101 -22.72 -4.14 -12.14
C VAL A 101 -24.02 -4.87 -12.43
N VAL A 102 -25.09 -4.11 -12.68
CA VAL A 102 -26.25 -4.65 -13.41
C VAL A 102 -25.84 -4.64 -14.88
N GLN A 103 -25.48 -5.81 -15.43
CA GLN A 103 -25.46 -5.96 -16.88
C GLN A 103 -26.91 -6.23 -17.33
N ALA A 104 -27.42 -5.34 -18.18
CA ALA A 104 -28.57 -5.61 -19.03
C ALA A 104 -28.13 -6.44 -20.24
#